data_AF-A0AAJ1S7Y0-F1
#
_entry.id   AF-A0AAJ1S7Y0-F1
#
_cell.length_a   1.000
_cell.length_b   1.000
_cell.length_c   1.000
_cell.angle_alpha   90.00
_cell.angle_beta   90.00
_cell.angle_gamma   90.00
#
_symmetry.space_group_name_H-M   'P 1'
#
loop_
_entity.id
_entity.type
_entity.pdbx_description
1 polymer ?
#
loop_
_entity_poly.entity_id
_entity_poly.type
_entity_poly.pdbx_seq_one_letter_code
_entity_poly.pdbx_strand_id
1 'polypeptide(L)'
;MTLCPKVRGRRAGEPLERIVTVEIVSTRRERLDSITAEDVIAEGFPGMTTEEFIDFFAASHRGVTAASEVTRVEWRYPRECRVCGCTDYSACDTISGPCAWKITYDDDTGICTACRAPASSAKVLPTETRSVISVGRKKPKR
;
A
#
# COMPACT_ATOMS: atom_id res chain seq x y z
N MET A 1 -8.25 1.37 1.06
CA MET A 1 -7.83 2.80 0.97
C MET A 1 -7.55 3.12 -0.50
N THR A 2 -7.73 4.35 -0.97
CA THR A 2 -7.30 4.75 -2.32
C THR A 2 -6.07 5.65 -2.24
N LEU A 3 -4.98 5.23 -2.87
CA LEU A 3 -3.77 6.05 -3.00
C LEU A 3 -4.02 7.16 -4.01
N CYS A 4 -3.59 8.36 -3.66
CA CYS A 4 -3.69 9.56 -4.49
C CYS A 4 -2.31 10.21 -4.51
N PRO A 5 -1.86 10.83 -5.62
CA PRO A 5 -0.54 11.47 -5.67
C PRO A 5 -0.46 12.63 -4.67
N LYS A 6 -1.60 13.30 -4.46
CA LYS A 6 -1.70 14.42 -3.55
C LYS A 6 -3.09 14.50 -2.93
N VAL A 7 -3.14 14.36 -1.61
CA VAL A 7 -4.37 14.60 -0.82
C VAL A 7 -4.28 15.94 -0.07
N ARG A 8 -3.14 16.24 0.55
CA ARG A 8 -2.93 17.48 1.33
C ARG A 8 -2.40 18.62 0.44
N GLY A 9 -2.85 19.85 0.72
CA GLY A 9 -2.36 21.06 0.03
C GLY A 9 -2.88 21.24 -1.40
N ARG A 10 -4.04 20.63 -1.70
CA ARG A 10 -4.75 20.78 -2.98
C ARG A 10 -5.40 22.16 -3.06
N ARG A 11 -5.46 22.73 -4.26
CA ARG A 11 -6.18 23.99 -4.50
C ARG A 11 -7.68 23.73 -4.50
N ALA A 12 -8.46 24.76 -4.18
CA ALA A 12 -9.92 24.68 -4.28
C ALA A 12 -10.32 24.37 -5.74
N GLY A 13 -11.23 23.42 -5.93
CA GLY A 13 -11.70 22.99 -7.25
C GLY A 13 -10.74 22.07 -8.03
N GLU A 14 -9.53 21.81 -7.52
CA GLU A 14 -8.64 20.82 -8.12
C GLU A 14 -9.35 19.44 -8.06
N PRO A 15 -9.33 18.60 -9.12
CA PRO A 15 -9.92 17.25 -9.12
C PRO A 15 -9.05 16.21 -8.41
N LEU A 16 -9.63 15.37 -7.54
CA LEU A 16 -8.88 14.36 -6.80
C LEU A 16 -8.47 13.21 -7.71
N GLU A 17 -7.19 13.19 -8.09
CA GLU A 17 -6.58 12.10 -8.85
C GLU A 17 -6.39 10.86 -7.96
N ARG A 18 -6.84 9.71 -8.46
CA ARG A 18 -6.75 8.41 -7.79
C ARG A 18 -5.78 7.54 -8.58
N ILE A 19 -4.78 7.00 -7.90
CA ILE A 19 -3.81 6.08 -8.50
C ILE A 19 -4.40 4.68 -8.50
N VAL A 20 -4.68 4.15 -7.31
CA VAL A 20 -5.06 2.74 -7.13
C VAL A 20 -5.70 2.53 -5.76
N THR A 21 -6.59 1.55 -5.66
CA THR A 21 -7.14 1.10 -4.38
C THR A 21 -6.27 -0.02 -3.82
N VAL A 22 -5.90 0.09 -2.55
CA VAL A 22 -5.06 -0.84 -1.80
C VAL A 22 -5.76 -1.29 -0.53
N GLU A 23 -5.33 -2.42 0.01
CA GLU A 23 -5.78 -2.95 1.29
C GLU A 23 -4.78 -2.58 2.38
N ILE A 24 -5.28 -2.09 3.53
CA ILE A 24 -4.43 -1.83 4.69
C ILE A 24 -4.20 -3.16 5.40
N VAL A 25 -2.94 -3.56 5.50
CA VAL A 25 -2.50 -4.78 6.18
C VAL A 25 -2.33 -4.51 7.67
N SER A 26 -1.66 -3.40 8.01
CA SER A 26 -1.46 -3.03 9.41
C SER A 26 -1.39 -1.51 9.57
N THR A 27 -1.72 -1.03 10.76
CA THR A 27 -1.51 0.36 11.15
C THR A 27 -1.06 0.40 12.60
N ARG A 28 0.12 0.98 12.85
CA ARG A 28 0.69 1.06 14.20
C ARG A 28 1.43 2.37 14.42
N ARG A 29 1.70 2.67 15.68
CA ARG A 29 2.52 3.81 16.11
C ARG A 29 3.89 3.27 16.53
N GLU A 30 4.94 3.89 16.03
CA GLU A 30 6.33 3.54 16.35
C GLU A 30 7.22 4.78 16.25
N ARG A 31 8.43 4.71 16.79
CA ARG A 31 9.40 5.81 16.65
C ARG A 31 9.92 5.86 15.21
N LEU A 32 10.20 7.06 14.70
CA LEU A 32 10.76 7.18 13.36
C LEU A 32 12.12 6.46 13.23
N ASP A 33 12.94 6.50 14.28
CA ASP A 33 14.25 5.84 14.32
C ASP A 33 14.20 4.33 14.57
N SER A 34 13.03 3.69 14.60
CA SER A 34 12.92 2.23 14.53
C SER A 34 12.83 1.70 13.10
N ILE A 35 12.95 2.57 12.09
CA ILE A 35 12.93 2.20 10.67
C ILE A 35 14.14 1.33 10.29
N THR A 36 13.93 0.31 9.47
CA THR A 36 14.99 -0.56 8.92
C THR A 36 15.36 -0.20 7.47
N ALA A 37 16.43 -0.80 6.94
CA ALA A 37 16.82 -0.60 5.54
C ALA A 37 15.76 -1.13 4.56
N GLU A 38 15.13 -2.26 4.87
CA GLU A 38 14.03 -2.85 4.10
C GLU A 38 12.83 -1.91 4.02
N ASP A 39 12.59 -1.20 5.13
CA ASP A 39 11.53 -0.21 5.20
C ASP A 39 11.81 0.97 4.27
N VAL A 40 13.03 1.51 4.31
CA VAL A 40 13.46 2.61 3.42
C VAL A 40 13.33 2.22 1.94
N ILE A 41 13.66 0.97 1.61
CA ILE A 41 13.43 0.41 0.26
C ILE A 41 11.93 0.36 -0.06
N ALA A 42 11.10 -0.15 0.86
CA ALA A 42 9.65 -0.27 0.68
C ALA A 42 8.92 1.09 0.58
N GLU A 43 9.47 2.14 1.21
CA GLU A 43 9.02 3.53 1.07
C GLU A 43 9.40 4.13 -0.30
N GLY A 44 10.26 3.45 -1.07
CA GLY A 44 10.69 3.85 -2.42
C GLY A 44 12.04 4.55 -2.49
N PHE A 45 12.90 4.41 -1.47
CA PHE A 45 14.21 5.07 -1.37
C PHE A 45 15.39 4.07 -1.32
N PRO A 46 15.53 3.13 -2.28
CA PRO A 46 16.53 2.04 -2.19
C PRO A 46 17.99 2.49 -2.18
N GLY A 47 18.26 3.75 -2.51
CA GLY A 47 19.60 4.33 -2.47
C GLY A 47 19.92 5.14 -1.21
N MET A 48 19.00 5.24 -0.25
CA MET A 48 19.22 5.97 1.00
C MET A 48 19.49 5.01 2.16
N THR A 49 20.34 5.42 3.09
CA THR A 49 20.43 4.75 4.40
C THR A 49 19.26 5.13 5.30
N THR A 50 19.12 4.42 6.42
CA THR A 50 18.15 4.74 7.48
C THR A 50 18.32 6.16 8.00
N GLU A 51 19.57 6.60 8.23
CA GLU A 51 19.89 7.94 8.75
C GLU A 51 19.54 9.02 7.74
N GLU A 52 19.91 8.82 6.47
CA GLU A 52 19.58 9.75 5.38
C GLU A 52 18.06 9.91 5.22
N PHE A 53 17.32 8.81 5.32
CA PHE A 53 15.85 8.84 5.27
C PHE A 53 15.26 9.59 6.47
N ILE A 54 15.75 9.35 7.69
CA ILE A 54 15.29 10.04 8.91
C ILE A 54 15.53 11.54 8.78
N ASP A 55 16.71 11.96 8.32
CA ASP A 55 17.05 13.38 8.12
C ASP A 55 16.17 14.02 7.05
N PHE A 56 15.99 13.36 5.90
CA PHE A 56 15.06 13.79 4.85
C PHE A 56 13.62 13.95 5.37
N PHE A 57 13.15 12.97 6.16
CA PHE A 57 11.81 12.95 6.69
C PHE A 57 11.58 14.06 7.72
N ALA A 58 12.54 14.26 8.64
CA ALA A 58 12.50 15.34 9.63
C ALA A 58 12.56 16.72 8.97
N ALA A 59 13.39 16.90 7.94
CA ALA A 59 13.49 18.16 7.19
C ALA A 59 12.18 18.51 6.46
N SER A 60 11.48 17.52 5.90
CA SER A 60 10.21 17.72 5.20
C SER A 60 9.00 17.89 6.13
N HIS A 61 9.10 17.47 7.40
CA HIS A 61 8.01 17.50 8.36
C HIS A 61 8.34 18.34 9.60
N ARG A 62 8.00 19.65 9.57
CA ARG A 62 8.24 20.55 10.72
C ARG A 62 7.73 19.97 12.05
N GLY A 63 8.65 19.85 13.01
CA GLY A 63 8.40 19.37 14.36
C GLY A 63 8.59 17.86 14.55
N VAL A 64 9.01 17.14 13.50
CA VAL A 64 9.36 15.72 13.58
C VAL A 64 10.87 15.59 13.81
N THR A 65 11.24 14.64 14.67
CA THR A 65 12.60 14.24 15.00
C THR A 65 12.70 12.72 14.93
N ALA A 66 13.93 12.18 14.96
CA ALA A 66 14.19 10.73 15.01
C ALA A 66 13.37 10.01 16.10
N ALA A 67 13.25 10.61 17.30
CA ALA A 67 12.51 10.03 18.42
C ALA A 67 10.98 10.25 18.36
N SER A 68 10.47 10.94 17.33
CA SER A 68 9.04 11.22 17.23
C SER A 68 8.25 9.95 16.92
N GLU A 69 7.09 9.79 17.56
CA GLU A 69 6.16 8.74 17.16
C GLU A 69 5.48 9.09 15.82
N VAL A 70 5.61 8.19 14.86
CA VAL A 70 5.00 8.24 13.53
C VAL A 70 3.97 7.11 13.40
N THR A 71 3.05 7.26 12.44
CA THR A 71 2.11 6.19 12.11
C THR A 71 2.64 5.42 10.93
N ARG A 72 2.93 4.15 11.15
CA ARG A 72 3.27 3.21 10.11
C ARG A 72 2.02 2.58 9.53
N VAL A 73 1.90 2.61 8.21
CA VAL A 73 0.81 1.98 7.48
C VAL A 73 1.40 1.02 6.46
N GLU A 74 1.15 -0.27 6.65
CA GLU A 74 1.51 -1.29 5.66
C GLU A 74 0.29 -1.59 4.81
N TRP A 75 0.50 -1.73 3.51
CA TRP A 75 -0.57 -2.02 2.58
C TRP A 75 -0.12 -2.96 1.47
N ARG A 76 -1.10 -3.60 0.84
CA ARG A 76 -0.92 -4.50 -0.30
C ARG A 76 -1.92 -4.17 -1.41
N TYR A 77 -1.61 -4.59 -2.63
CA TYR A 77 -2.58 -4.48 -3.71
C TYR A 77 -3.75 -5.47 -3.50
N PRO A 78 -4.95 -5.18 -4.03
CA PRO A 78 -6.02 -6.16 -4.05
C PRO A 78 -5.55 -7.42 -4.76
N ARG A 79 -5.97 -8.58 -4.26
CA ARG A 79 -5.61 -9.83 -4.91
C ARG A 79 -6.18 -9.88 -6.32
N GLU A 80 -5.39 -10.32 -7.29
CA GLU A 80 -5.81 -10.44 -8.69
C GLU A 80 -5.86 -11.90 -9.16
N CYS A 81 -6.93 -12.27 -9.86
CA CYS A 81 -7.02 -13.59 -10.45
C CYS A 81 -6.10 -13.71 -11.67
N ARG A 82 -5.19 -14.68 -11.65
CA ARG A 82 -4.23 -14.95 -12.74
C ARG A 82 -4.85 -15.32 -14.09
N VAL A 83 -6.18 -15.54 -14.14
CA VAL A 83 -6.88 -15.99 -15.36
C VAL A 83 -7.78 -14.90 -15.91
N CYS A 84 -8.67 -14.35 -15.09
CA CYS A 84 -9.66 -13.37 -15.55
C CYS A 84 -9.40 -11.94 -15.06
N GLY A 85 -8.41 -11.73 -14.19
CA GLY A 85 -8.11 -10.42 -13.62
C GLY A 85 -9.13 -9.91 -12.60
N CYS A 86 -10.13 -10.71 -12.20
CA CYS A 86 -11.05 -10.29 -11.14
C CYS A 86 -10.28 -10.05 -9.83
N THR A 87 -10.76 -9.13 -9.01
CA THR A 87 -10.07 -8.75 -7.76
C THR A 87 -10.93 -8.94 -6.53
N ASP A 88 -10.33 -8.76 -5.34
CA ASP A 88 -11.04 -8.75 -4.05
C ASP A 88 -12.26 -7.80 -4.03
N TYR A 89 -12.27 -6.77 -4.89
CA TYR A 89 -13.34 -5.76 -4.96
C TYR A 89 -14.12 -5.76 -6.29
N SER A 90 -13.75 -6.61 -7.25
CA SER A 90 -14.36 -6.66 -8.58
C SER A 90 -14.43 -8.12 -9.04
N ALA A 91 -15.35 -8.88 -8.43
CA ALA A 91 -15.58 -10.28 -8.76
C ALA A 91 -16.18 -10.45 -10.17
N CYS A 92 -15.93 -11.60 -10.79
CA CYS A 92 -16.68 -12.02 -11.97
C CYS A 92 -18.15 -12.19 -11.62
N ASP A 93 -19.04 -11.74 -12.52
CA ASP A 93 -20.45 -12.08 -12.44
C ASP A 93 -20.69 -13.47 -13.03
N THR A 94 -21.28 -14.38 -12.27
CA THR A 94 -21.55 -15.76 -12.71
C THR A 94 -23.01 -16.12 -12.46
N ILE A 95 -23.49 -17.21 -13.08
CA ILE A 95 -24.88 -17.64 -12.91
C ILE A 95 -25.24 -17.98 -11.46
N SER A 96 -24.25 -18.34 -10.64
CA SER A 96 -24.40 -18.63 -9.21
C SER A 96 -24.10 -17.43 -8.30
N GLY A 97 -23.88 -16.24 -8.87
CA GLY A 97 -23.47 -15.04 -8.15
C GLY A 97 -21.99 -14.69 -8.35
N PRO A 98 -21.45 -13.72 -7.60
CA PRO A 98 -20.07 -13.29 -7.75
C PRO A 98 -19.09 -14.42 -7.45
N CYS A 99 -18.00 -14.50 -8.20
CA CYS A 99 -16.95 -15.48 -7.89
C CYS A 99 -16.31 -15.21 -6.52
N ALA A 100 -15.79 -16.28 -5.90
CA ALA A 100 -14.94 -16.22 -4.71
C ALA A 100 -13.53 -16.71 -5.05
N TRP A 101 -12.61 -16.74 -4.08
CA TRP A 101 -11.28 -17.32 -4.29
C TRP A 101 -11.31 -18.84 -4.13
N LYS A 102 -10.77 -19.56 -5.12
CA LYS A 102 -10.57 -21.01 -5.07
C LYS A 102 -9.18 -21.37 -4.56
N ILE A 103 -8.17 -20.64 -5.03
CA ILE A 103 -6.76 -20.77 -4.62
C ILE A 103 -6.22 -19.36 -4.41
N THR A 104 -5.48 -19.16 -3.33
CA THR A 104 -4.76 -17.91 -3.04
C THR A 104 -3.27 -18.18 -2.99
N TYR A 105 -2.48 -17.20 -3.42
CA TYR A 105 -1.02 -17.20 -3.35
C TYR A 105 -0.54 -16.02 -2.49
N ASP A 106 0.72 -16.09 -2.04
CA ASP A 106 1.33 -15.07 -1.17
C ASP A 106 1.77 -13.81 -1.95
N ASP A 107 1.71 -13.83 -3.28
CA ASP A 107 2.07 -12.73 -4.17
C ASP A 107 0.88 -11.85 -4.58
N ASP A 108 -0.14 -11.75 -3.72
CA ASP A 108 -1.40 -11.05 -4.01
C ASP A 108 -2.08 -11.52 -5.31
N THR A 109 -1.93 -12.80 -5.66
CA THR A 109 -2.68 -13.38 -6.77
C THR A 109 -3.48 -14.61 -6.35
N GLY A 110 -4.37 -15.07 -7.23
CA GLY A 110 -5.17 -16.26 -6.99
C GLY A 110 -5.82 -16.83 -8.23
N ILE A 111 -6.64 -17.86 -8.03
CA ILE A 111 -7.57 -18.39 -9.03
C ILE A 111 -8.96 -18.29 -8.41
N CYS A 112 -9.88 -17.58 -9.06
CA CYS A 112 -11.25 -17.45 -8.57
C CYS A 112 -12.08 -18.70 -8.91
N THR A 113 -13.23 -18.87 -8.26
CA THR A 113 -14.14 -20.01 -8.44
C THR A 113 -14.76 -20.07 -9.84
N ALA A 114 -14.80 -18.94 -10.56
CA ALA A 114 -15.23 -18.88 -11.96
C ALA A 114 -14.17 -19.43 -12.93
N CYS A 115 -12.90 -19.42 -12.52
CA CYS A 115 -11.79 -19.84 -13.36
C CYS A 115 -11.30 -21.25 -12.99
N ARG A 116 -10.74 -21.93 -13.99
CA ARG A 116 -9.96 -23.15 -13.79
C ARG A 116 -8.49 -22.77 -13.77
N ALA A 117 -7.69 -23.46 -12.96
CA ALA A 117 -6.25 -23.28 -12.96
C ALA A 117 -5.71 -23.47 -14.39
N PRO A 118 -4.97 -22.52 -14.96
CA PRO A 118 -4.32 -22.74 -16.23
C PRO A 118 -3.24 -23.80 -16.04
N ALA A 119 -3.07 -24.70 -17.02
CA ALA A 119 -1.91 -25.58 -17.07
C ALA A 119 -0.66 -24.70 -17.22
N SER A 120 0.04 -24.48 -16.10
CA SER A 120 1.32 -23.79 -15.93
C SER A 120 1.80 -22.90 -17.08
N SER A 121 1.71 -21.57 -16.90
CA SER A 121 2.77 -20.58 -17.17
C SER A 121 2.17 -19.17 -17.17
N ALA A 122 2.22 -18.48 -16.04
CA ALA A 122 2.10 -17.03 -16.01
C ALA A 122 3.29 -16.49 -15.21
N LYS A 123 4.05 -15.58 -15.80
CA LYS A 123 5.16 -14.89 -15.14
C LYS A 123 4.63 -14.21 -13.88
N VAL A 124 5.18 -14.57 -12.74
CA VAL A 124 4.98 -13.89 -11.46
C VAL A 124 5.49 -12.46 -11.64
N LEU A 125 4.59 -11.47 -11.57
CA LEU A 125 4.99 -10.08 -11.36
C LEU A 125 5.41 -9.95 -9.89
N PRO A 126 6.53 -9.28 -9.59
CA PRO A 126 7.05 -9.20 -8.23
C PRO A 126 6.06 -8.48 -7.31
N THR A 127 5.86 -9.05 -6.12
CA THR A 127 5.10 -8.46 -5.02
C THR A 127 5.84 -7.25 -4.50
N GLU A 128 5.21 -6.07 -4.54
CA GLU A 128 5.66 -4.92 -3.76
C GLU A 128 4.69 -4.70 -2.61
N THR A 129 4.94 -5.37 -1.48
CA THR A 129 4.39 -4.90 -0.21
C THR A 129 5.02 -3.53 0.04
N ARG A 130 4.21 -2.50 0.04
CA ARG A 130 4.69 -1.14 0.26
C ARG A 130 4.26 -0.68 1.64
N SER A 131 5.24 -0.15 2.37
CA SER A 131 5.04 0.55 3.64
C SER A 131 4.96 2.03 3.32
N VAL A 132 4.10 2.76 4.06
CA VAL A 132 4.18 4.21 4.13
C VAL A 132 4.24 4.69 5.57
N ILE A 133 5.26 5.49 5.89
CA ILE A 133 5.36 6.20 7.16
C ILE A 133 4.63 7.54 7.03
N SER A 134 3.70 7.78 7.94
CA SER A 134 2.84 8.97 7.93
C SER A 134 2.88 9.72 9.25
N VAL A 135 2.81 11.06 9.18
CA VAL A 135 2.75 11.92 10.37
C VAL A 135 1.34 12.47 10.54
N GLY A 136 0.66 12.03 11.59
CA GLY A 136 -0.58 12.67 12.04
C GLY A 136 -0.30 13.96 12.80
N ARG A 137 -0.56 15.14 12.22
CA ARG A 137 -0.67 16.37 13.01
C ARG A 137 -2.06 16.43 13.64
N LYS A 138 -2.16 16.27 14.97
CA LYS A 138 -3.32 16.82 15.70
C LYS A 138 -3.30 18.34 15.49
N LYS A 139 -4.37 18.91 14.93
CA LYS A 139 -4.55 20.37 15.00
C LYS A 139 -4.54 20.75 16.49
N PRO A 140 -3.76 21.78 16.91
CA PRO A 140 -3.94 22.33 18.24
C PRO A 140 -5.40 22.79 18.37
N LYS A 141 -6.07 22.37 19.44
CA LYS A 141 -7.38 22.94 19.80
C LYS A 141 -7.15 24.44 20.01
N ARG A 142 -7.84 25.27 19.23
CA ARG A 142 -7.95 26.70 19.50
C ARG A 142 -8.77 26.93 20.76
#